data_AF-A0A0Q7VRK0-F1
#
_entry.id   AF-A0A0Q7VRK0-F1
#
_cell.length_a   1.000
_cell.length_b   1.000
_cell.length_c   1.000
_cell.angle_alpha   90.00
_cell.angle_beta   90.00
_cell.angle_gamma   90.00
#
_symmetry.space_group_name_H-M   'P 1'
#
loop_
_entity.id
_entity.type
_entity.pdbx_description
1 polymer ?
#
loop_
_entity_poly.entity_id
_entity_poly.type
_entity_poly.pdbx_seq_one_letter_code
_entity_poly.pdbx_strand_id
1 'polypeptide(L)'
;MELQQKLPADIFFPDIDEATKQFIDATRAQSRALASAEPHPMTFNVEAIRRLTPEARAAFRYIWEREQQRYEEFQRRKMMVN
;
A
#
# COMPACT_ATOMS: atom_id res chain seq x y z
N MET A 1 -9.85 -5.29 16.68
CA MET A 1 -9.60 -5.26 15.22
C MET A 1 -9.25 -3.84 14.87
N GLU A 2 -7.99 -3.56 14.55
CA GLU A 2 -7.62 -2.25 13.99
C GLU A 2 -8.32 -2.11 12.64
N LEU A 3 -9.13 -1.06 12.48
CA LEU A 3 -9.85 -0.80 11.23
C LEU A 3 -8.86 -0.42 10.14
N GLN A 4 -8.64 -1.35 9.23
CA GLN A 4 -7.88 -1.16 8.01
C GLN A 4 -8.52 -0.04 7.17
N GLN A 5 -7.83 1.09 7.02
CA GLN A 5 -8.35 2.25 6.28
C GLN A 5 -8.54 1.92 4.80
N LYS A 6 -9.76 2.12 4.28
CA LYS A 6 -10.10 1.90 2.86
C LYS A 6 -9.89 3.16 2.03
N LEU A 7 -9.47 2.99 0.77
CA LEU A 7 -9.40 4.11 -0.17
C LEU A 7 -10.77 4.78 -0.34
N PRO A 8 -10.83 6.12 -0.42
CA PRO A 8 -12.09 6.84 -0.64
C PRO A 8 -12.69 6.52 -2.01
N ALA A 9 -13.96 6.09 -2.04
CA ALA A 9 -14.66 5.73 -3.26
C ALA A 9 -14.95 6.93 -4.19
N ASP A 10 -14.92 8.14 -3.65
CA ASP A 10 -15.15 9.40 -4.38
C ASP A 10 -13.89 9.95 -5.07
N ILE A 11 -12.73 9.31 -4.89
CA ILE A 11 -11.48 9.72 -5.52
C ILE A 11 -11.18 8.80 -6.71
N PHE A 12 -10.91 9.40 -7.87
CA PHE A 12 -10.40 8.67 -9.03
C PHE A 12 -8.92 8.31 -8.85
N PHE A 13 -8.61 7.03 -9.03
CA PHE A 13 -7.25 6.47 -9.02
C PHE A 13 -6.99 5.81 -10.38
N PRO A 14 -6.19 6.42 -11.27
CA PRO A 14 -5.89 5.79 -12.55
C PRO A 14 -5.07 4.51 -12.38
N ASP A 15 -4.95 3.76 -13.47
CA ASP A 15 -3.97 2.68 -13.57
C ASP A 15 -2.58 3.26 -13.91
N ILE A 16 -1.55 2.57 -13.43
CA ILE A 16 -0.16 2.82 -13.83
C ILE A 16 0.32 1.67 -14.72
N ASP A 17 1.26 1.98 -15.61
CA ASP A 17 1.89 0.98 -16.47
C ASP A 17 2.75 -0.01 -15.68
N GLU A 18 3.08 -1.12 -16.35
CA GLU A 18 3.83 -2.21 -15.74
C GLU A 18 5.26 -1.80 -15.36
N ALA A 19 5.91 -0.92 -16.12
CA ALA A 19 7.25 -0.45 -15.82
C ALA A 19 7.28 0.34 -14.51
N THR A 20 6.27 1.17 -14.28
CA THR A 20 6.07 1.96 -13.06
C THR A 20 5.80 1.05 -11.87
N LYS A 21 4.97 0.00 -12.04
CA LYS A 21 4.73 -1.00 -10.99
C LYS A 21 6.01 -1.71 -10.56
N GLN A 22 6.78 -2.19 -11.55
CA GLN A 22 8.07 -2.86 -11.31
C GLN A 22 9.07 -1.95 -10.61
N PHE A 23 9.13 -0.67 -11.01
CA PHE A 23 9.96 0.33 -10.35
C PHE A 23 9.57 0.51 -8.88
N ILE A 24 8.28 0.68 -8.60
CA ILE A 24 7.76 0.81 -7.23
C ILE A 24 8.08 -0.42 -6.39
N ASP A 25 7.86 -1.62 -6.92
CA ASP A 25 8.16 -2.88 -6.21
C ASP A 25 9.66 -2.99 -5.89
N ALA A 26 10.54 -2.62 -6.82
CA ALA A 26 11.99 -2.63 -6.60
C ALA A 26 12.41 -1.62 -5.52
N THR A 27 11.87 -0.39 -5.55
CA THR A 27 12.16 0.63 -4.52
C THR A 27 11.65 0.18 -3.15
N ARG A 28 10.46 -0.41 -3.08
CA ARG A 28 9.88 -0.92 -1.83
C ARG A 28 10.66 -2.11 -1.29
N ALA A 29 11.10 -3.03 -2.14
CA ALA A 29 11.93 -4.16 -1.74
C ALA A 29 13.24 -3.68 -1.09
N GLN A 30 13.90 -2.69 -1.68
CA GLN A 30 15.10 -2.07 -1.10
C GLN A 30 14.81 -1.41 0.26
N SER A 31 13.74 -0.60 0.35
CA SER A 31 13.36 0.05 1.60
C SER A 31 13.08 -0.97 2.72
N ARG A 32 12.44 -2.10 2.40
CA ARG A 32 12.17 -3.18 3.36
C ARG A 32 13.41 -3.94 3.77
N ALA A 33 14.37 -4.15 2.87
CA ALA A 33 15.64 -4.77 3.23
C ALA A 33 16.42 -3.93 4.26
N LEU A 34 16.25 -2.60 4.22
CA LEU A 34 16.86 -1.68 5.18
C LEU A 34 16.06 -1.55 6.48
N ALA A 35 14.74 -1.76 6.45
CA ALA A 35 13.86 -1.64 7.59
C ALA A 35 13.26 -3.01 7.96
N SER A 36 13.85 -3.68 8.95
CA SER A 36 13.31 -4.94 9.52
C SER A 36 12.08 -4.65 10.41
N ALA A 37 10.98 -4.24 9.78
CA ALA A 37 9.72 -3.97 10.43
C ALA A 37 8.66 -5.00 10.01
N GLU A 38 7.92 -5.52 10.99
CA GLU A 38 6.72 -6.31 10.73
C GLU A 38 5.74 -5.52 9.85
N PRO A 39 4.96 -6.18 8.99
CA PRO A 39 3.91 -5.50 8.23
C PRO A 39 2.85 -4.91 9.16
N HIS A 40 2.46 -3.66 8.91
CA HIS A 40 1.38 -2.96 9.62
C HIS A 40 0.40 -2.34 8.60
N PRO A 41 -0.86 -2.08 8.98
CA PRO A 41 -1.80 -1.38 8.11
C PRO A 41 -1.26 -0.02 7.70
N MET A 42 -1.26 0.27 6.40
CA MET A 42 -0.87 1.58 5.89
C MET A 42 -1.96 2.62 6.20
N THR A 43 -1.62 3.65 6.97
CA THR A 43 -2.50 4.79 7.28
C THR A 43 -2.26 5.95 6.33
N PHE A 44 -3.29 6.74 6.06
CA PHE A 44 -3.16 7.92 5.20
C PHE A 44 -4.17 9.03 5.55
N ASN A 45 -3.89 10.24 5.06
CA ASN A 45 -4.82 11.36 5.14
C ASN A 45 -5.54 11.53 3.80
N VAL A 46 -6.87 11.38 3.81
CA VAL A 46 -7.73 11.52 2.63
C VAL A 46 -7.58 12.89 1.96
N GLU A 47 -7.50 13.96 2.74
CA GLU A 47 -7.35 15.33 2.22
C GLU A 47 -5.98 15.53 1.56
N ALA A 48 -4.95 14.80 2.01
CA ALA A 48 -3.66 14.80 1.35
C ALA A 48 -3.74 14.07 0.00
N ILE A 49 -4.43 12.93 -0.07
CA ILE A 49 -4.64 12.17 -1.32
C ILE A 49 -5.40 13.02 -2.34
N ARG A 50 -6.42 13.78 -1.92
CA ARG A 50 -7.15 14.71 -2.79
C ARG A 50 -6.22 15.75 -3.44
N ARG A 51 -5.11 16.12 -2.80
CA ARG A 51 -4.16 17.11 -3.34
C ARG A 51 -3.10 16.50 -4.26
N LEU A 52 -2.98 15.18 -4.32
CA LEU A 52 -2.05 14.49 -5.23
C LEU A 52 -2.49 14.61 -6.69
N THR A 53 -1.52 14.62 -7.59
CA THR A 53 -1.77 14.47 -9.03
C THR A 53 -2.36 13.09 -9.33
N PRO A 54 -3.05 12.88 -10.47
CA PRO A 54 -3.58 11.58 -10.84
C PRO A 54 -2.52 10.46 -10.82
N GLU A 55 -1.32 10.75 -11.32
CA GLU A 55 -0.19 9.80 -11.37
C GLU A 55 0.28 9.42 -9.96
N ALA A 56 0.38 10.42 -9.07
CA ALA A 56 0.74 10.19 -7.68
C ALA A 56 -0.35 9.41 -6.92
N ARG A 57 -1.64 9.64 -7.23
CA ARG A 57 -2.74 8.83 -6.69
C ARG A 57 -2.67 7.39 -7.19
N ALA A 58 -2.38 7.16 -8.46
CA ALA A 58 -2.26 5.81 -9.00
C ALA A 58 -1.10 5.03 -8.36
N ALA A 59 0.07 5.67 -8.22
CA ALA A 59 1.19 5.09 -7.49
C ALA A 59 0.82 4.81 -6.02
N PHE A 60 0.13 5.74 -5.36
CA PHE A 60 -0.35 5.57 -3.99
C PHE A 60 -1.31 4.37 -3.86
N ARG A 61 -2.30 4.23 -4.75
CA ARG A 61 -3.23 3.10 -4.75
C ARG A 61 -2.48 1.79 -4.88
N TYR A 62 -1.59 1.68 -5.87
CA TYR A 62 -0.79 0.47 -6.09
C TYR A 62 0.02 0.10 -4.84
N ILE A 63 0.67 1.09 -4.24
CA ILE A 63 1.44 0.91 -3.00
C ILE A 63 0.54 0.44 -1.85
N TRP A 64 -0.61 1.08 -1.65
CA TRP A 64 -1.54 0.74 -0.59
C TRP A 64 -2.02 -0.71 -0.76
N GLU A 65 -2.53 -1.10 -1.94
CA GLU A 65 -3.00 -2.46 -2.24
C GLU A 65 -1.94 -3.52 -1.90
N ARG A 66 -0.67 -3.27 -2.25
CA ARG A 66 0.45 -4.18 -1.97
C ARG A 66 0.77 -4.30 -0.47
N GLU A 67 0.72 -3.20 0.28
CA GLU A 67 0.90 -3.26 1.74
C GLU A 67 -0.30 -3.92 2.44
N GLN A 68 -1.53 -3.74 1.94
CA GLN A 68 -2.71 -4.43 2.47
C GLN A 68 -2.58 -5.95 2.31
N GLN A 69 -2.27 -6.42 1.10
CA GLN A 69 -2.08 -7.84 0.83
C GLN A 69 -1.00 -8.45 1.74
N ARG A 70 0.11 -7.73 1.90
CA ARG A 70 1.22 -8.17 2.77
C ARG A 70 0.81 -8.24 4.24
N TYR A 71 0.05 -7.26 4.73
CA TYR A 71 -0.46 -7.28 6.10
C TYR A 71 -1.45 -8.42 6.31
N GLU A 72 -2.39 -8.65 5.39
CA GLU A 72 -3.34 -9.76 5.45
C GLU A 72 -2.66 -11.12 5.41
N GLU A 73 -1.63 -11.29 4.59
CA GLU A 73 -0.84 -12.52 4.55
C GLU A 73 -0.10 -12.74 5.87
N PHE A 74 0.50 -11.69 6.42
CA PHE A 74 1.17 -11.75 7.72
C PHE A 74 0.20 -12.11 8.86
N GLN A 75 -0.98 -11.50 8.90
CA GLN A 75 -2.02 -11.82 9.88
C GLN A 75 -2.50 -13.27 9.72
N ARG A 76 -2.73 -13.73 8.49
CA ARG A 76 -3.09 -15.13 8.20
C ARG A 76 -2.03 -16.10 8.72
N ARG A 77 -0.75 -15.82 8.48
CA ARG A 77 0.37 -16.64 8.98
C ARG A 77 0.45 -16.63 10.50
N LYS A 78 0.31 -15.47 11.16
CA LYS A 78 0.30 -15.40 12.64
C LYS A 78 -0.88 -16.19 13.24
N MET A 79 -2.06 -16.17 12.61
CA MET A 79 -3.23 -16.93 13.07
C MET A 79 -3.10 -18.44 12.86
N MET A 80 -2.30 -18.92 11.90
CA MET A 80 -2.05 -20.35 11.67
C MET A 80 -0.99 -20.96 12.60
N VAL A 81 -0.18 -20.11 13.25
CA VAL A 81 0.91 -20.53 14.16
C VAL A 81 0.46 -20.53 15.63
N ASN A 82 -0.70 -19.95 15.94
CA ASN A 82 -1.37 -20.04 17.24
C ASN A 82 -2.44 -21.15 17.24
#